data_AF-A0A9R1WUI7-F1
#
_entry.id   AF-A0A9R1WUI7-F1
#
_cell.length_a   1.000
_cell.length_b   1.000
_cell.length_c   1.000
_cell.angle_alpha   90.00
_cell.angle_beta   90.00
_cell.angle_gamma   90.00
#
_symmetry.space_group_name_H-M   'P 1'
#
loop_
_entity.id
_entity.type
_entity.pdbx_description
1 polymer ?
#
loop_
_entity_poly.entity_id
_entity_poly.type
_entity_poly.pdbx_seq_one_letter_code
_entity_poly.pdbx_strand_id
1 'polypeptide(L)'
;MRFHSITWNSNLEPHEFEHVWHTMLDEFKITDNSWMNTMYGLRRSWIPAFFKHIPMSGLMRTTSLSESQNWSFQTTTLTGSYLIIFMMTFDSVRERQRHNRILNDFNTSTTFPKFINHSPNEAPASKVYTRKIFYQVQKEISRAKDNCFQKNVISSNDIDTIIILEKKKQHNHYTTK
;
A
#
# COMPACT_ATOMS: atom_id res chain seq x y z
N MET A 1 -12.15 20.88 2.73
CA MET A 1 -12.02 19.65 3.55
C MET A 1 -13.17 18.63 3.38
N ARG A 2 -14.38 19.01 2.94
CA ARG A 2 -15.56 18.12 2.86
C ARG A 2 -15.62 17.17 1.65
N PHE A 3 -15.13 17.58 0.48
CA PHE A 3 -15.07 16.72 -0.72
C PHE A 3 -14.15 15.50 -0.51
N HIS A 4 -12.92 15.74 -0.06
CA HIS A 4 -11.95 14.68 0.23
C HIS A 4 -12.47 13.70 1.28
N SER A 5 -13.18 14.18 2.32
CA SER A 5 -13.76 13.29 3.32
C SER A 5 -14.87 12.41 2.75
N ILE A 6 -15.65 12.89 1.78
CA ILE A 6 -16.71 12.10 1.12
C ILE A 6 -16.08 11.07 0.16
N THR A 7 -15.14 11.51 -0.69
CA THR A 7 -14.54 10.65 -1.72
C THR A 7 -13.70 9.51 -1.14
N TRP A 8 -13.04 9.74 -0.01
CA TRP A 8 -12.13 8.76 0.60
C TRP A 8 -12.73 8.01 1.79
N ASN A 9 -14.03 8.14 2.05
CA ASN A 9 -14.68 7.41 3.12
C ASN A 9 -14.91 5.95 2.72
N SER A 10 -14.12 5.04 3.27
CA SER A 10 -14.23 3.60 3.05
C SER A 10 -15.36 2.93 3.84
N ASN A 11 -15.96 3.66 4.79
CA ASN A 11 -17.04 3.12 5.63
C ASN A 11 -18.40 3.26 4.97
N LEU A 12 -18.54 4.16 3.98
CA LEU A 12 -19.78 4.35 3.23
C LEU A 12 -20.09 3.14 2.36
N GLU A 13 -21.37 2.77 2.33
CA GLU A 13 -21.89 1.90 1.29
C GLU A 13 -22.10 2.68 -0.02
N PRO A 14 -22.10 2.02 -1.19
CA PRO A 14 -22.28 2.67 -2.48
C PRO A 14 -23.50 3.60 -2.54
N HIS A 15 -24.64 3.17 -1.98
CA HIS A 15 -25.87 3.97 -1.98
C HIS A 15 -25.78 5.23 -1.11
N GLU A 16 -25.09 5.14 0.05
CA GLU A 16 -24.85 6.29 0.93
C GLU A 16 -23.92 7.30 0.23
N PHE A 17 -22.90 6.80 -0.49
CA PHE A 17 -22.05 7.65 -1.29
C PHE A 17 -22.84 8.40 -2.37
N GLU A 18 -23.72 7.74 -3.13
CA GLU A 18 -24.53 8.41 -4.16
C GLU A 18 -25.36 9.55 -3.53
N HIS A 19 -26.01 9.28 -2.39
CA HIS A 19 -26.85 10.28 -1.72
C HIS A 19 -26.04 11.49 -1.22
N VAL A 20 -24.90 11.23 -0.55
CA VAL A 20 -24.03 12.30 -0.03
C VAL A 20 -23.38 13.08 -1.18
N TRP A 21 -23.04 12.42 -2.29
CA TRP A 21 -22.49 13.06 -3.49
C TRP A 21 -23.50 14.03 -4.11
N HIS A 22 -24.75 13.61 -4.34
CA HIS A 22 -25.79 14.48 -4.91
C HIS A 22 -26.13 15.65 -3.98
N THR A 23 -26.26 15.39 -2.68
CA THR A 23 -26.51 16.44 -1.68
C THR A 23 -25.39 17.49 -1.68
N MET A 24 -24.14 17.05 -1.84
CA MET A 24 -22.99 17.94 -1.94
C MET A 24 -23.04 18.77 -3.23
N LEU A 25 -23.34 18.16 -4.38
CA LEU A 25 -23.45 18.90 -5.64
C LEU A 25 -24.53 19.99 -5.59
N ASP A 26 -25.67 19.70 -4.98
CA ASP A 26 -26.78 20.64 -4.81
C ASP A 26 -26.43 21.78 -3.86
N GLU A 27 -25.82 21.47 -2.70
CA GLU A 27 -25.39 22.48 -1.70
C GLU A 27 -24.44 23.51 -2.31
N PHE A 28 -23.50 23.06 -3.16
CA PHE A 28 -22.53 23.93 -3.81
C PHE A 28 -22.99 24.46 -5.18
N LYS A 29 -24.19 24.08 -5.66
CA LYS A 29 -24.73 24.47 -6.97
C LYS A 29 -23.79 24.17 -8.15
N ILE A 30 -23.14 23.00 -8.11
CA ILE A 30 -22.15 22.55 -9.11
C ILE A 30 -22.62 21.32 -9.90
N THR A 31 -23.92 21.08 -9.92
CA THR A 31 -24.57 19.97 -10.65
C THR A 31 -24.26 19.97 -12.15
N ASP A 32 -24.16 21.15 -12.78
CA ASP A 32 -23.84 21.27 -14.22
C ASP A 32 -22.33 21.32 -14.52
N ASN A 33 -21.48 21.04 -13.53
CA ASN A 33 -20.04 21.03 -13.77
C ASN A 33 -19.63 19.76 -14.53
N SER A 34 -19.10 19.93 -15.75
CA SER A 34 -18.67 18.84 -16.62
C SER A 34 -17.62 17.92 -15.99
N TRP A 35 -16.71 18.47 -15.18
CA TRP A 35 -15.69 17.70 -14.48
C TRP A 35 -16.32 16.85 -13.37
N MET A 36 -17.23 17.41 -12.56
CA MET A 36 -17.93 16.63 -11.51
C MET A 36 -18.76 15.49 -12.12
N ASN A 37 -19.44 15.74 -13.24
CA ASN A 37 -20.20 14.72 -13.95
C ASN A 37 -19.30 13.60 -14.52
N THR A 38 -18.13 13.97 -15.05
CA THR A 38 -17.13 12.98 -15.52
C THR A 38 -16.59 12.15 -14.35
N MET A 39 -16.21 12.79 -13.25
CA MET A 39 -15.70 12.11 -12.05
C MET A 39 -16.74 11.17 -11.45
N TYR A 40 -18.01 11.58 -11.43
CA TYR A 40 -19.14 10.75 -11.03
C TYR A 40 -19.35 9.55 -11.97
N GLY A 41 -19.23 9.74 -13.29
CA GLY A 41 -19.26 8.65 -14.26
C GLY A 41 -18.20 7.58 -13.99
N LEU A 42 -17.02 8.01 -13.54
CA LEU A 42 -15.90 7.15 -13.20
C LEU A 42 -15.92 6.60 -11.77
N ARG A 43 -16.92 6.94 -10.93
CA ARG A 43 -16.90 6.65 -9.48
C ARG A 43 -16.59 5.18 -9.12
N ARG A 44 -17.08 4.23 -9.92
CA ARG A 44 -16.81 2.79 -9.72
C ARG A 44 -15.33 2.40 -9.91
N SER A 45 -14.53 3.28 -10.50
CA SER A 45 -13.10 3.07 -10.78
C SER A 45 -12.17 3.69 -9.74
N TRP A 46 -12.65 4.60 -8.89
CA TRP A 46 -11.78 5.31 -7.92
C TRP A 46 -12.37 5.55 -6.53
N ILE A 47 -13.69 5.42 -6.33
CA ILE A 47 -14.30 5.63 -5.01
C ILE A 47 -14.19 4.35 -4.15
N PRO A 48 -13.55 4.40 -2.97
CA PRO A 48 -13.32 3.23 -2.12
C PRO A 48 -14.59 2.46 -1.72
N ALA A 49 -15.73 3.13 -1.56
CA ALA A 49 -17.02 2.50 -1.22
C ALA A 49 -17.40 1.38 -2.22
N PHE A 50 -17.03 1.51 -3.50
CA PHE A 50 -17.31 0.50 -4.53
C PHE A 50 -16.31 -0.66 -4.53
N PHE A 51 -15.19 -0.54 -3.81
CA PHE A 51 -14.11 -1.52 -3.74
C PHE A 51 -14.02 -2.24 -2.40
N LYS A 52 -15.00 -2.04 -1.50
CA LYS A 52 -15.01 -2.60 -0.14
C LYS A 52 -14.83 -4.12 -0.09
N HIS A 53 -15.29 -4.82 -1.14
CA HIS A 53 -15.18 -6.27 -1.28
C HIS A 53 -13.84 -6.74 -1.88
N ILE A 54 -12.98 -5.81 -2.31
CA ILE A 54 -11.68 -6.12 -2.92
C ILE A 54 -10.58 -5.82 -1.89
N PRO A 55 -9.77 -6.81 -1.49
CA PRO A 55 -8.69 -6.60 -0.54
C PRO A 55 -7.55 -5.80 -1.20
N MET A 56 -7.63 -4.47 -1.11
CA MET A 56 -6.65 -3.55 -1.72
C MET A 56 -5.49 -3.18 -0.79
N SER A 57 -5.38 -3.78 0.39
CA SER A 57 -4.24 -3.61 1.32
C SER A 57 -3.80 -2.16 1.55
N GLY A 58 -4.76 -1.22 1.59
CA GLY A 58 -4.50 0.21 1.77
C GLY A 58 -3.95 0.96 0.54
N LEU A 59 -3.74 0.28 -0.59
CA LEU A 59 -3.10 0.84 -1.79
C LEU A 59 -3.86 2.02 -2.41
N MET A 60 -5.20 2.03 -2.33
CA MET A 60 -6.02 3.09 -2.95
C MET A 60 -5.75 4.49 -2.38
N ARG A 61 -5.33 4.58 -1.12
CA ARG A 61 -5.15 5.87 -0.42
C ARG A 61 -3.71 6.38 -0.47
N THR A 62 -2.78 5.57 -0.97
CA THR A 62 -1.36 5.88 -0.92
C THR A 62 -0.85 6.31 -2.28
N THR A 63 -0.22 7.47 -2.33
CA THR A 63 0.60 7.91 -3.47
C THR A 63 1.98 7.27 -3.47
N SER A 64 2.32 6.45 -2.47
CA SER A 64 3.65 5.84 -2.29
C SER A 64 4.12 5.05 -3.53
N LEU A 65 3.20 4.37 -4.24
CA LEU A 65 3.55 3.65 -5.47
C LEU A 65 3.92 4.63 -6.58
N SER A 66 3.08 5.63 -6.84
CA SER A 66 3.39 6.66 -7.84
C SER A 66 4.61 7.50 -7.47
N GLU A 67 4.82 7.78 -6.18
CA GLU A 67 5.97 8.54 -5.66
C GLU A 67 7.26 7.75 -5.80
N SER A 68 7.26 6.46 -5.45
CA SER A 68 8.45 5.61 -5.62
C SER A 68 8.81 5.40 -7.09
N GLN A 69 7.81 5.26 -7.97
CA GLN A 69 8.03 5.21 -9.40
C GLN A 69 8.56 6.55 -9.91
N ASN A 70 7.90 7.65 -9.59
CA ASN A 70 8.33 8.99 -9.99
C ASN A 70 9.75 9.30 -9.49
N TRP A 71 10.07 8.96 -8.24
CA TRP A 71 11.41 9.08 -7.66
C TRP A 71 12.47 8.28 -8.44
N SER A 72 12.13 7.07 -8.87
CA SER A 72 13.01 6.24 -9.70
C SER A 72 13.39 6.90 -11.03
N PHE A 73 12.56 7.81 -11.55
CA PHE A 73 12.82 8.56 -12.79
C PHE A 73 13.43 9.93 -12.51
N GLN A 74 13.01 10.64 -11.47
CA GLN A 74 13.55 11.96 -11.09
C GLN A 74 15.06 11.93 -10.85
N THR A 75 15.57 10.85 -10.26
CA THR A 75 17.01 10.67 -10.02
C THR A 75 17.85 10.48 -11.28
N THR A 76 17.23 10.13 -12.42
CA THR A 76 17.92 9.79 -13.67
C THR A 76 17.70 10.82 -14.78
N THR A 77 16.68 11.67 -14.64
CA THR A 77 16.30 12.66 -15.66
C THR A 77 16.89 14.02 -15.30
N LEU A 78 17.84 14.53 -16.11
CA LEU A 78 18.36 15.88 -15.92
C LEU A 78 17.28 16.90 -16.30
N THR A 79 16.95 17.84 -15.41
CA THR A 79 16.00 18.92 -15.68
C THR A 79 16.43 19.71 -16.92
N GLY A 80 15.63 19.72 -17.99
CA GLY A 80 15.95 20.39 -19.27
C GLY A 80 16.45 19.48 -20.39
N SER A 81 16.32 18.16 -20.25
CA SER A 81 16.68 17.20 -21.30
C SER A 81 15.72 17.25 -22.51
N TYR A 82 16.26 17.13 -23.72
CA TYR A 82 15.47 16.93 -24.94
C TYR A 82 14.60 15.67 -24.81
N LEU A 83 13.41 15.66 -25.43
CA LEU A 83 12.46 14.53 -25.39
C LEU A 83 13.13 13.18 -25.67
N ILE A 84 14.11 13.15 -26.56
CA ILE A 84 14.86 11.94 -26.90
C ILE A 84 15.71 11.40 -25.73
N ILE A 85 16.34 12.29 -24.94
CA ILE A 85 17.12 11.90 -23.76
C ILE A 85 16.17 11.37 -22.68
N PHE A 86 14.99 11.97 -22.53
CA PHE A 86 13.95 11.43 -21.65
C PHE A 86 13.54 10.01 -22.06
N MET A 87 13.25 9.78 -23.35
CA MET A 87 12.86 8.44 -23.82
C MET A 87 13.97 7.40 -23.59
N MET A 88 15.23 7.74 -23.89
CA MET A 88 16.38 6.86 -23.67
C MET A 88 16.58 6.53 -22.17
N THR A 89 16.47 7.54 -21.30
CA THR A 89 16.59 7.33 -19.85
C THR A 89 15.42 6.53 -19.29
N PHE A 90 14.20 6.75 -19.79
CA PHE A 90 13.02 5.98 -19.44
C PHE A 90 13.20 4.48 -19.76
N ASP A 91 13.62 4.16 -20.99
CA ASP A 91 13.86 2.77 -21.40
C ASP A 91 14.97 2.11 -20.57
N SER A 92 16.05 2.83 -20.27
CA SER A 92 17.12 2.35 -19.41
C SER A 92 16.64 2.03 -17.98
N VAL A 93 15.87 2.94 -17.36
CA VAL A 93 15.29 2.71 -16.02
C VAL A 93 14.35 1.51 -16.04
N ARG A 94 13.53 1.39 -17.09
CA ARG A 94 12.60 0.26 -17.28
C ARG A 94 13.35 -1.07 -17.40
N GLU A 95 14.38 -1.16 -18.25
CA GLU A 95 15.18 -2.38 -18.40
C GLU A 95 15.93 -2.74 -17.11
N ARG A 96 16.46 -1.75 -16.39
CA ARG A 96 17.07 -1.97 -15.07
C ARG A 96 16.06 -2.57 -14.08
N GLN A 97 14.84 -2.05 -14.03
CA GLN A 97 13.79 -2.62 -13.18
C GLN A 97 13.45 -4.05 -13.59
N ARG A 98 13.32 -4.34 -14.90
CA ARG A 98 13.05 -5.69 -15.42
C ARG A 98 14.16 -6.67 -15.06
N HIS A 99 15.41 -6.29 -15.28
CA HIS A 99 16.57 -7.11 -14.93
C HIS A 99 16.62 -7.43 -13.44
N ASN A 100 16.39 -6.43 -12.58
CA ASN A 100 16.36 -6.63 -11.13
C ASN A 100 15.23 -7.59 -10.69
N ARG A 101 14.06 -7.53 -11.34
CA ARG A 101 12.96 -8.48 -11.09
C ARG A 101 13.37 -9.90 -11.44
N ILE A 102 13.90 -10.11 -12.65
CA ILE A 102 14.36 -11.42 -13.12
C ILE A 102 15.42 -11.99 -12.18
N LEU A 103 16.42 -11.19 -11.78
CA LEU A 103 17.46 -11.61 -10.86
C LEU A 103 16.89 -12.01 -9.49
N ASN A 104 15.92 -11.26 -8.97
CA ASN A 104 15.27 -11.55 -7.70
C ASN A 104 14.41 -12.83 -7.77
N ASP A 105 13.71 -13.05 -8.88
CA ASP A 105 12.92 -14.26 -9.11
C ASP A 105 13.82 -15.49 -9.25
N PHE A 106 14.90 -15.38 -10.04
CA PHE A 106 15.91 -16.42 -10.15
C PHE A 106 16.52 -16.78 -8.80
N ASN A 107 16.96 -15.78 -8.01
CA ASN A 107 17.50 -16.01 -6.68
C ASN A 107 16.48 -16.66 -5.74
N THR A 108 15.20 -16.29 -5.85
CA THR A 108 14.13 -16.87 -5.04
C THR A 108 13.88 -18.33 -5.42
N SER A 109 13.88 -18.66 -6.72
CA SER A 109 13.61 -20.01 -7.22
C SER A 109 14.78 -20.98 -7.04
N THR A 110 16.02 -20.49 -7.16
CA THR A 110 17.21 -21.35 -7.24
C THR A 110 17.88 -21.57 -5.88
N THR A 111 17.58 -20.76 -4.87
CA THR A 111 18.27 -20.84 -3.56
C THR A 111 17.28 -20.98 -2.41
N PHE A 112 17.70 -21.60 -1.30
CA PHE A 112 16.90 -21.68 -0.07
C PHE A 112 17.23 -20.54 0.90
N PRO A 113 16.24 -19.91 1.55
CA PRO A 113 16.51 -18.75 2.38
C PRO A 113 17.06 -19.21 3.72
N LYS A 114 17.92 -18.39 4.31
CA LYS A 114 18.43 -18.69 5.65
C LYS A 114 17.34 -18.39 6.67
N PHE A 115 16.89 -19.42 7.37
CA PHE A 115 15.99 -19.29 8.51
C PHE A 115 16.82 -18.94 9.74
N ILE A 116 16.61 -17.74 10.29
CA ILE A 116 17.39 -17.22 11.43
C ILE A 116 16.59 -17.38 12.72
N ASN A 117 15.27 -17.17 12.68
CA ASN A 117 14.48 -17.05 13.90
C ASN A 117 13.79 -18.34 14.36
N HIS A 118 13.92 -19.44 13.62
CA HIS A 118 13.22 -20.72 13.85
C HIS A 118 11.72 -20.52 14.15
N SER A 119 11.13 -19.45 13.64
CA SER A 119 9.73 -19.13 13.87
C SER A 119 8.87 -19.94 12.89
N PRO A 120 7.74 -20.52 13.34
CA PRO A 120 6.84 -21.27 12.46
C PRO A 120 6.33 -20.43 11.28
N ASN A 121 6.41 -19.09 11.38
CA ASN A 121 5.96 -18.16 10.36
C ASN A 121 6.98 -17.95 9.22
N GLU A 122 8.25 -18.32 9.39
CA GLU A 122 9.27 -18.07 8.35
C GLU A 122 9.08 -18.98 7.14
N ALA A 123 8.80 -20.27 7.36
CA ALA A 123 8.61 -21.24 6.29
C ALA A 123 7.46 -20.84 5.33
N PRO A 124 6.23 -20.53 5.79
CA PRO A 124 5.17 -20.06 4.90
C PRO A 124 5.50 -18.70 4.27
N ALA A 125 6.10 -17.76 5.02
CA ALA A 125 6.49 -16.46 4.47
C ALA A 125 7.51 -16.59 3.33
N SER A 126 8.46 -17.53 3.43
CA SER A 126 9.48 -17.76 2.41
C SER A 126 8.93 -18.26 1.07
N LYS A 127 7.75 -18.89 1.08
CA LYS A 127 7.07 -19.40 -0.12
C LYS A 127 6.24 -18.32 -0.81
N VAL A 128 5.74 -17.34 -0.04
CA VAL A 128 4.86 -16.27 -0.53
C VAL A 128 5.68 -15.08 -1.04
N TYR A 129 6.77 -14.74 -0.37
CA TYR A 129 7.55 -13.53 -0.67
C TYR A 129 8.81 -13.83 -1.48
N THR A 130 9.17 -12.90 -2.37
CA THR A 130 10.50 -12.91 -3.00
C THR A 130 11.59 -12.77 -1.93
N ARG A 131 12.80 -13.29 -2.20
CA ARG A 131 13.90 -13.34 -1.22
C ARG A 131 14.18 -12.01 -0.53
N LYS A 132 14.22 -10.92 -1.29
CA LYS A 132 14.46 -9.58 -0.74
C LYS A 132 13.39 -9.16 0.26
N ILE A 133 12.12 -9.43 -0.05
CA ILE A 133 10.99 -9.10 0.83
C ILE A 133 10.95 -10.06 2.03
N PHE A 134 11.24 -11.34 1.83
CA PHE A 134 11.32 -12.32 2.91
C PHE A 134 12.30 -11.89 4.00
N TYR A 135 13.49 -11.39 3.65
CA TYR A 135 14.44 -10.92 4.68
C TYR A 135 13.96 -9.67 5.44
N GLN A 136 13.17 -8.81 4.82
CA GLN A 136 12.53 -7.70 5.52
C GLN A 136 11.46 -8.21 6.49
N VAL A 137 10.62 -9.13 6.04
CA VAL A 137 9.60 -9.79 6.87
C VAL A 137 10.25 -10.55 8.03
N GLN A 138 11.35 -11.27 7.79
CA GLN A 138 12.11 -11.97 8.82
C GLN A 138 12.62 -11.02 9.91
N LYS A 139 13.08 -9.82 9.54
CA LYS A 139 13.48 -8.79 10.50
C LYS A 139 12.31 -8.24 11.31
N GLU A 140 11.12 -8.13 10.71
CA GLU A 140 9.93 -7.73 11.46
C GLU A 140 9.42 -8.86 12.37
N ILE A 141 9.51 -10.13 11.95
CA ILE A 141 9.22 -11.30 12.79
C ILE A 141 10.15 -11.33 14.00
N SER A 142 11.44 -11.01 13.83
CA SER A 142 12.38 -10.95 14.94
C SER A 142 12.03 -9.83 15.92
N ARG A 143 11.76 -8.62 15.41
CA ARG A 143 11.30 -7.50 16.22
C ARG A 143 9.99 -7.77 16.95
N ALA A 144 9.06 -8.47 16.30
CA ALA A 144 7.80 -8.84 16.92
C ALA A 144 8.01 -9.86 18.04
N LYS A 145 8.92 -10.83 17.89
CA LYS A 145 9.26 -11.77 18.98
C LYS A 145 9.75 -11.05 20.24
N ASP A 146 10.48 -9.94 20.08
CA ASP A 146 11.04 -9.17 21.19
C ASP A 146 10.02 -8.20 21.84
N ASN A 147 9.02 -7.75 21.07
CA ASN A 147 8.11 -6.68 21.49
C ASN A 147 6.65 -7.11 21.67
N CYS A 148 6.26 -8.27 21.15
CA CYS A 148 4.90 -8.74 21.09
C CYS A 148 4.76 -10.09 21.80
N PHE A 149 3.79 -10.18 22.72
CA PHE A 149 3.45 -11.43 23.39
C PHE A 149 2.04 -11.86 22.98
N GLN A 150 1.91 -13.13 22.60
CA GLN A 150 0.62 -13.74 22.32
C GLN A 150 -0.14 -13.91 23.63
N LYS A 151 -1.30 -13.25 23.76
CA LYS A 151 -2.12 -13.31 24.97
C LYS A 151 -3.01 -14.54 24.99
N ASN A 152 -3.77 -14.78 23.92
CA ASN A 152 -4.72 -15.89 23.77
C ASN A 152 -4.95 -16.21 22.28
N VAL A 153 -5.30 -17.46 21.98
CA VAL A 153 -5.88 -17.89 20.69
C VAL A 153 -7.34 -18.22 20.93
N ILE A 154 -8.23 -17.61 20.15
CA ILE A 154 -9.65 -17.98 20.13
C ILE A 154 -9.90 -18.66 18.78
N SER A 155 -10.14 -19.96 18.81
CA SER A 155 -10.54 -20.73 17.63
C SER A 155 -12.06 -20.74 17.53
N SER A 156 -12.60 -20.19 16.45
CA SER A 156 -14.04 -20.22 16.15
C SER A 156 -14.23 -20.43 14.65
N ASN A 157 -15.01 -21.45 14.27
CA ASN A 157 -15.37 -21.77 12.89
C ASN A 157 -14.16 -21.76 11.92
N ASP A 158 -13.13 -22.57 12.19
CA ASP A 158 -11.89 -22.68 11.40
C ASP A 158 -11.06 -21.39 11.25
N ILE A 159 -11.39 -20.34 12.01
CA ILE A 159 -10.62 -19.09 12.06
C ILE A 159 -9.99 -18.95 13.43
N ASP A 160 -8.66 -18.98 13.46
CA ASP A 160 -7.87 -18.69 14.65
C ASP A 160 -7.65 -17.19 14.77
N THR A 161 -8.27 -16.57 15.79
CA THR A 161 -8.04 -15.16 16.12
C THR A 161 -6.95 -15.06 17.19
N ILE A 162 -5.81 -14.48 16.83
CA ILE A 162 -4.65 -14.31 17.72
C ILE A 162 -4.67 -12.89 18.31
N ILE A 163 -4.80 -12.79 19.64
CA ILE A 163 -4.71 -11.50 20.34
C ILE A 163 -3.26 -11.25 20.74
N ILE A 164 -2.65 -10.23 20.15
CA ILE A 164 -1.25 -9.85 20.37
C ILE A 164 -1.17 -8.60 21.27
N LEU A 165 -0.37 -8.66 22.34
CA LEU A 165 -0.02 -7.51 23.16
C LEU A 165 1.33 -6.94 22.71
N GLU A 166 1.35 -5.68 22.27
CA GLU A 166 2.58 -4.95 21.95
C GLU A 166 3.06 -4.14 23.16
N LYS A 167 4.35 -4.24 23.48
CA LYS A 167 4.99 -3.42 24.53
C LYS A 167 5.05 -1.97 24.05
N LYS A 168 4.24 -1.08 24.63
CA LYS A 168 4.25 0.36 24.31
C LYS A 168 5.67 0.92 24.43
N LYS A 169 6.19 1.53 23.36
CA LYS A 169 7.37 2.39 23.42
C LYS A 169 7.07 3.58 24.34
N GLN A 170 7.87 3.78 25.39
CA GLN A 170 7.87 5.03 26.13
C GLN A 170 8.36 6.13 25.17
N HIS A 171 7.44 6.99 24.73
CA HIS A 171 7.80 8.21 24.02
C HIS A 171 8.22 9.25 25.07
N ASN A 172 9.52 9.35 25.33
CA ASN A 172 10.05 10.49 26.08
C ASN A 172 9.89 11.73 25.22
N HIS A 173 8.84 12.50 25.49
CA HIS A 173 8.65 13.86 24.99
C HIS A 173 9.78 14.72 25.55
N TYR A 174 10.80 15.01 24.75
CA TYR A 174 11.65 16.18 25.00
C TYR A 174 11.00 17.38 24.33
N THR A 175 10.22 18.12 25.11
CA THR A 175 9.91 19.53 24.83
C THR A 175 11.05 20.39 25.35
N THR A 176 11.76 21.09 24.48
CA THR A 176 12.56 22.25 24.87
C THR A 176 11.91 23.49 24.28
N LYS A 177 11.68 24.45 25.17
CA LYS A 177 11.13 25.79 24.94
C LYS A 177 11.97 26.61 23.97
#